data_AF-A0A839XSZ4-F1
#
_entry.id   AF-A0A839XSZ4-F1
#
_cell.length_a   1.000
_cell.length_b   1.000
_cell.length_c   1.000
_cell.angle_alpha   90.00
_cell.angle_beta   90.00
_cell.angle_gamma   90.00
#
_symmetry.space_group_name_H-M   'P 1'
#
loop_
_entity.id
_entity.type
_entity.pdbx_description
1 polymer ?
#
loop_
_entity_poly.entity_id
_entity_poly.type
_entity_poly.pdbx_seq_one_letter_code
_entity_poly.pdbx_strand_id
1 'polypeptide(L)'
;MTSGETETASSTAPASGSPASLGRRRFATLLALATAVVLAAGVITAVQLSPDPSADTGAAAAAADGAAAGGQPAESGGMSPSRRTPQPEPAPEDATSRPAQRVPQEQGARFEAWVDEVAGWLDIPRRAMHAYATATVRLEQEQPGCNLSWVTLAGIGRTTSDHGREGDRQLTRDGRPTSPIGTIELRNFAGDVISRAGAEGPLQLSPAAWQRWAATASGDAPNIQDIDDAALTAGRALCDGGRDLDQGQQWLAGVSALHDEPLFLHRVLATANVYGTVGMSDEPPNKKVLQAVTFAIEKIGLPYVWGGNGTEQGDAGFDCSGLTTAAYGKAGVSLERTAHWQYSSLPIIGPDEEPRLGDLVFFGDPNTKIHHVGMYIGNQQMIDAPTFGQAVQVHNYRKPGDSYAGAGRPVA
;
A
#
# COMPACT_ATOMS: atom_id res chain seq x y z
N MET A 1 71.95 16.60 -35.09
CA MET A 1 71.68 15.70 -33.94
C MET A 1 70.21 15.31 -34.07
N THR A 2 69.85 14.32 -34.92
CA THR A 2 69.83 12.85 -34.68
C THR A 2 68.68 12.42 -33.74
N SER A 3 67.78 11.46 -34.00
CA SER A 3 67.32 10.63 -35.16
C SER A 3 65.98 9.93 -34.74
N GLY A 4 65.15 9.22 -35.53
CA GLY A 4 65.05 8.92 -36.98
C GLY A 4 63.73 9.47 -37.59
N GLU A 5 63.05 8.92 -38.61
CA GLU A 5 63.10 7.63 -39.37
C GLU A 5 62.53 6.39 -38.64
N THR A 6 61.65 5.54 -39.22
CA THR A 6 61.31 5.28 -40.65
C THR A 6 59.87 4.73 -40.91
N GLU A 7 59.40 4.89 -42.17
CA GLU A 7 58.54 4.01 -43.03
C GLU A 7 57.26 3.32 -42.48
N THR A 8 56.02 3.61 -42.95
CA THR A 8 55.34 3.33 -44.25
C THR A 8 54.99 1.86 -44.57
N ALA A 9 53.70 1.58 -44.85
CA ALA A 9 53.22 0.95 -46.09
C ALA A 9 51.66 1.00 -46.20
N SER A 10 51.14 1.05 -47.43
CA SER A 10 49.71 1.15 -47.78
C SER A 10 49.11 -0.17 -48.29
N SER A 11 47.84 -0.12 -48.73
CA SER A 11 47.13 -1.08 -49.62
C SER A 11 46.39 -2.23 -48.90
N THR A 12 45.20 -2.71 -49.31
CA THR A 12 44.37 -2.49 -50.52
C THR A 12 42.88 -2.79 -50.24
N ALA A 13 41.94 -2.25 -51.03
CA ALA A 13 40.55 -2.75 -51.16
C ALA A 13 40.47 -3.82 -52.31
N PRO A 14 39.31 -4.36 -52.79
CA PRO A 14 37.89 -4.12 -52.43
C PRO A 14 36.92 -5.35 -52.46
N ALA A 15 35.63 -5.07 -52.24
CA ALA A 15 34.44 -5.59 -52.96
C ALA A 15 33.80 -7.00 -52.75
N SER A 16 32.45 -6.92 -52.65
CA SER A 16 31.40 -7.78 -53.26
C SER A 16 30.90 -9.05 -52.56
N GLY A 17 29.56 -9.27 -52.63
CA GLY A 17 28.92 -10.55 -52.32
C GLY A 17 27.52 -10.47 -51.69
N SER A 18 26.47 -10.34 -52.51
CA SER A 18 25.11 -10.82 -52.17
C SER A 18 24.74 -11.98 -53.08
N PRO A 19 23.94 -12.95 -52.62
CA PRO A 19 22.77 -13.26 -53.41
C PRO A 19 21.48 -13.58 -52.63
N ALA A 20 20.41 -13.43 -53.38
CA ALA A 20 18.99 -13.53 -53.09
C ALA A 20 18.43 -14.93 -52.70
N SER A 21 17.46 -14.90 -51.77
CA SER A 21 16.09 -15.46 -51.92
C SER A 21 15.78 -16.97 -51.94
N LEU A 22 14.47 -17.22 -51.72
CA LEU A 22 13.63 -18.39 -52.05
C LEU A 22 13.51 -19.50 -50.99
N GLY A 23 12.26 -19.73 -50.54
CA GLY A 23 11.93 -20.77 -49.54
C GLY A 23 10.43 -20.96 -49.27
N ARG A 24 9.55 -20.66 -50.23
CA ARG A 24 8.09 -20.78 -50.08
C ARG A 24 7.69 -22.27 -50.04
N ARG A 25 7.05 -22.76 -48.97
CA ARG A 25 6.26 -24.01 -48.99
C ARG A 25 4.89 -23.83 -48.35
N ARG A 26 3.87 -24.34 -49.04
CA ARG A 26 2.45 -24.35 -48.67
C ARG A 26 2.03 -25.78 -48.37
N PHE A 27 1.29 -25.99 -47.28
CA PHE A 27 0.29 -27.07 -47.07
C PHE A 27 -0.71 -26.47 -46.07
N ALA A 28 -1.99 -26.16 -46.34
CA ALA A 28 -3.07 -26.73 -47.16
C ALA A 28 -3.91 -27.82 -46.45
N THR A 29 -5.11 -27.43 -45.99
CA THR A 29 -6.38 -28.22 -45.91
C THR A 29 -6.43 -29.43 -44.92
N LEU A 30 -7.54 -29.87 -44.29
CA LEU A 30 -9.01 -29.64 -44.28
C LEU A 30 -9.52 -29.98 -42.83
N LEU A 31 -10.47 -29.25 -42.21
CA LEU A 31 -11.95 -29.46 -42.16
C LEU A 31 -12.48 -30.76 -41.49
N ALA A 32 -13.24 -30.64 -40.38
CA ALA A 32 -14.50 -31.38 -40.08
C ALA A 32 -15.14 -30.98 -38.72
N LEU A 33 -16.47 -31.06 -38.61
CA LEU A 33 -17.28 -30.76 -37.41
C LEU A 33 -17.57 -32.02 -36.56
N ALA A 34 -17.91 -31.84 -35.28
CA ALA A 34 -19.09 -32.48 -34.67
C ALA A 34 -19.49 -31.82 -33.31
N THR A 35 -20.78 -31.59 -33.11
CA THR A 35 -21.41 -31.15 -31.85
C THR A 35 -22.13 -32.31 -31.15
N ALA A 36 -22.18 -32.31 -29.81
CA ALA A 36 -23.20 -33.05 -29.06
C ALA A 36 -23.56 -32.32 -27.75
N VAL A 37 -24.86 -32.16 -27.50
CA VAL A 37 -25.45 -31.65 -26.26
C VAL A 37 -26.22 -32.79 -25.59
N VAL A 38 -26.11 -32.93 -24.27
CA VAL A 38 -27.05 -33.74 -23.47
C VAL A 38 -27.43 -32.97 -22.22
N LEU A 39 -28.73 -32.73 -22.04
CA LEU A 39 -29.36 -32.30 -20.80
C LEU A 39 -30.10 -33.50 -20.20
N ALA A 40 -30.10 -33.63 -18.88
CA ALA A 40 -31.08 -34.43 -18.15
C ALA A 40 -31.30 -33.86 -16.73
N ALA A 41 -32.56 -33.83 -16.29
CA ALA A 41 -32.98 -33.37 -14.97
C ALA A 41 -34.00 -34.36 -14.38
N GLY A 42 -34.05 -34.44 -13.05
CA GLY A 42 -34.99 -35.27 -12.26
C GLY A 42 -34.55 -35.26 -10.79
N VAL A 43 -35.16 -34.57 -9.81
CA VAL A 43 -36.56 -34.50 -9.33
C VAL A 43 -36.88 -35.50 -8.21
N ILE A 44 -36.82 -34.97 -6.97
CA ILE A 44 -37.72 -35.19 -5.81
C ILE A 44 -37.92 -36.62 -5.26
N THR A 45 -37.58 -36.81 -3.99
CA THR A 45 -38.55 -37.31 -2.98
C THR A 45 -38.19 -36.86 -1.57
N ALA A 46 -39.18 -36.45 -0.78
CA ALA A 46 -39.07 -36.16 0.64
C ALA A 46 -40.20 -36.90 1.39
N VAL A 47 -39.89 -37.55 2.50
CA VAL A 47 -40.87 -38.10 3.45
C VAL A 47 -40.32 -37.92 4.87
N GLN A 48 -41.19 -37.48 5.79
CA GLN A 48 -40.89 -37.21 7.20
C GLN A 48 -41.12 -38.47 8.06
N LEU A 49 -40.56 -38.49 9.29
CA LEU A 49 -41.32 -38.58 10.56
C LEU A 49 -40.38 -38.73 11.79
N SER A 50 -40.73 -38.03 12.88
CA SER A 50 -40.05 -38.01 14.20
C SER A 50 -40.53 -39.21 15.09
N PRO A 51 -40.07 -39.45 16.35
CA PRO A 51 -40.05 -38.47 17.47
C PRO A 51 -38.90 -38.55 18.51
N ASP A 52 -38.83 -37.49 19.33
CA ASP A 52 -38.22 -37.37 20.68
C ASP A 52 -38.90 -38.32 21.71
N PRO A 53 -38.32 -38.67 22.89
CA PRO A 53 -38.20 -37.69 24.01
C PRO A 53 -37.17 -37.93 25.16
N SER A 54 -37.14 -36.96 26.10
CA SER A 54 -36.69 -37.04 27.53
C SER A 54 -35.19 -36.81 27.80
N ALA A 55 -34.73 -36.29 28.94
CA ALA A 55 -35.29 -35.43 30.01
C ALA A 55 -34.06 -34.98 30.85
N ASP A 56 -33.79 -33.68 31.02
CA ASP A 56 -34.20 -32.86 32.16
C ASP A 56 -33.60 -33.28 33.53
N THR A 57 -32.53 -32.58 33.95
CA THR A 57 -32.28 -32.19 35.35
C THR A 57 -31.39 -30.94 35.40
N GLY A 58 -31.91 -29.85 35.97
CA GLY A 58 -31.09 -28.73 36.42
C GLY A 58 -30.83 -28.80 37.93
N ALA A 59 -29.77 -28.13 38.40
CA ALA A 59 -29.68 -27.57 39.76
C ALA A 59 -28.52 -26.56 39.84
N ALA A 60 -28.68 -25.51 40.65
CA ALA A 60 -27.73 -24.41 40.75
C ALA A 60 -26.88 -24.46 42.04
N ALA A 61 -25.74 -23.75 41.97
CA ALA A 61 -25.08 -22.95 43.01
C ALA A 61 -25.11 -23.38 44.50
N ALA A 62 -23.92 -23.42 45.11
CA ALA A 62 -23.67 -22.83 46.44
C ALA A 62 -22.17 -22.51 46.62
N ALA A 63 -21.88 -21.45 47.39
CA ALA A 63 -20.53 -21.04 47.78
C ALA A 63 -20.24 -21.42 49.25
N ALA A 64 -18.96 -21.45 49.64
CA ALA A 64 -18.52 -21.32 51.04
C ALA A 64 -17.04 -20.87 51.12
N ASP A 65 -16.72 -20.06 52.12
CA ASP A 65 -15.42 -19.40 52.34
C ASP A 65 -14.31 -20.28 52.95
N GLY A 66 -13.06 -19.82 52.85
CA GLY A 66 -11.92 -20.36 53.61
C GLY A 66 -10.60 -19.64 53.32
N ALA A 67 -10.11 -18.83 54.25
CA ALA A 67 -8.91 -18.01 54.07
C ALA A 67 -7.62 -18.68 54.58
N ALA A 68 -6.48 -18.38 53.91
CA ALA A 68 -5.18 -17.97 54.49
C ALA A 68 -3.93 -18.46 53.70
N ALA A 69 -3.10 -17.49 53.31
CA ALA A 69 -1.64 -17.51 53.17
C ALA A 69 -0.90 -18.80 52.71
N GLY A 70 -0.41 -18.77 51.46
CA GLY A 70 0.66 -19.64 50.95
C GLY A 70 1.14 -19.15 49.58
N GLY A 71 2.44 -18.91 49.40
CA GLY A 71 2.98 -18.29 48.18
C GLY A 71 2.90 -19.18 46.95
N GLN A 72 2.56 -18.60 45.79
CA GLN A 72 2.64 -19.26 44.49
C GLN A 72 4.10 -19.45 44.05
N PRO A 73 4.40 -20.56 43.36
CA PRO A 73 5.11 -20.52 42.10
C PRO A 73 4.08 -20.46 40.98
N ALA A 74 4.11 -19.41 40.15
CA ALA A 74 3.31 -19.39 38.93
C ALA A 74 3.93 -20.39 37.94
N GLU A 75 3.26 -21.52 37.70
CA GLU A 75 3.68 -22.43 36.63
C GLU A 75 3.51 -21.74 35.28
N SER A 76 4.63 -21.51 34.60
CA SER A 76 4.68 -20.94 33.27
C SER A 76 4.12 -21.92 32.24
N GLY A 77 2.80 -21.90 32.06
CA GLY A 77 2.09 -22.51 30.94
C GLY A 77 2.46 -21.82 29.63
N GLY A 78 3.68 -22.06 29.15
CA GLY A 78 4.22 -21.49 27.92
C GLY A 78 3.49 -22.06 26.70
N MET A 79 2.36 -21.46 26.35
CA MET A 79 1.68 -21.70 25.08
C MET A 79 2.55 -21.10 23.96
N SER A 80 3.53 -21.90 23.51
CA SER A 80 4.45 -21.53 22.44
C SER A 80 3.65 -21.07 21.22
N PRO A 81 3.82 -19.83 20.74
CA PRO A 81 3.08 -19.37 19.58
C PRO A 81 3.55 -20.17 18.37
N SER A 82 2.70 -21.10 17.92
CA SER A 82 2.86 -21.66 16.59
C SER A 82 2.98 -20.49 15.63
N ARG A 83 4.08 -20.47 14.86
CA ARG A 83 4.48 -19.40 13.94
C ARG A 83 3.50 -19.34 12.76
N ARG A 84 2.25 -18.98 13.04
CA ARG A 84 1.20 -18.76 12.06
C ARG A 84 1.55 -17.49 11.32
N THR A 85 1.74 -17.65 10.01
CA THR A 85 1.83 -16.54 9.06
C THR A 85 0.71 -15.54 9.34
N PRO A 86 1.01 -14.24 9.47
CA PRO A 86 -0.03 -13.23 9.60
C PRO A 86 -1.00 -13.33 8.42
N GLN A 87 -2.30 -13.49 8.71
CA GLN A 87 -3.31 -13.42 7.67
C GLN A 87 -3.73 -11.96 7.51
N PRO A 88 -3.56 -11.35 6.32
CA PRO A 88 -4.07 -10.02 6.07
C PRO A 88 -5.59 -10.04 6.07
N GLU A 89 -6.21 -9.01 6.64
CA GLU A 89 -7.57 -8.66 6.26
C GLU A 89 -7.53 -7.91 4.91
N PRO A 90 -8.60 -7.97 4.09
CA PRO A 90 -8.73 -7.11 2.93
C PRO A 90 -8.55 -5.64 3.31
N ALA A 91 -7.97 -4.83 2.42
CA ALA A 91 -7.94 -3.39 2.63
C ALA A 91 -9.39 -2.85 2.74
N PRO A 92 -9.68 -1.88 3.62
CA PRO A 92 -11.07 -1.52 3.92
C PRO A 92 -11.84 -1.02 2.70
N GLU A 93 -13.07 -1.49 2.55
CA GLU A 93 -13.85 -1.31 1.31
C GLU A 93 -14.51 0.08 1.20
N ASP A 94 -14.89 0.66 2.34
CA ASP A 94 -15.56 1.98 2.44
C ASP A 94 -14.58 3.19 2.35
N ALA A 95 -13.36 2.96 1.85
CA ALA A 95 -12.23 3.90 1.88
C ALA A 95 -12.37 5.16 1.01
N THR A 96 -13.57 5.53 0.55
CA THR A 96 -13.71 6.48 -0.55
C THR A 96 -14.85 7.48 -0.38
N SER A 97 -14.55 8.54 0.34
CA SER A 97 -14.72 9.87 -0.25
C SER A 97 -13.37 10.32 -0.81
N ARG A 98 -13.28 10.65 -2.11
CA ARG A 98 -12.09 11.25 -2.73
C ARG A 98 -11.52 12.36 -1.86
N PRO A 99 -10.24 12.31 -1.46
CA PRO A 99 -9.55 13.50 -0.96
C PRO A 99 -9.63 14.57 -2.06
N ALA A 100 -10.38 15.65 -1.82
CA ALA A 100 -10.71 16.64 -2.83
C ALA A 100 -9.43 17.19 -3.48
N GLN A 101 -9.28 16.97 -4.78
CA GLN A 101 -8.03 17.27 -5.46
C GLN A 101 -7.87 18.77 -5.67
N ARG A 102 -6.67 19.28 -5.34
CA ARG A 102 -6.31 20.69 -5.52
C ARG A 102 -5.28 20.91 -6.63
N VAL A 103 -5.08 19.91 -7.49
CA VAL A 103 -4.18 19.98 -8.65
C VAL A 103 -4.67 21.09 -9.59
N PRO A 104 -3.84 22.11 -9.92
CA PRO A 104 -4.22 23.10 -10.90
C PRO A 104 -4.38 22.45 -12.29
N GLN A 105 -5.53 22.63 -12.92
CA GLN A 105 -5.85 22.01 -14.22
C GLN A 105 -5.04 22.59 -15.39
N GLU A 106 -4.61 23.84 -15.28
CA GLU A 106 -3.76 24.50 -16.28
C GLU A 106 -2.28 24.34 -15.92
N GLN A 107 -1.53 23.65 -16.78
CA GLN A 107 -0.08 23.50 -16.65
C GLN A 107 0.62 24.83 -16.94
N GLY A 108 1.00 25.54 -15.87
CA GLY A 108 1.62 26.85 -15.90
C GLY A 108 2.17 27.24 -14.52
N ALA A 109 2.49 28.52 -14.31
CA ALA A 109 3.18 28.96 -13.09
C ALA A 109 2.50 28.55 -11.77
N ARG A 110 1.16 28.49 -11.72
CA ARG A 110 0.40 28.01 -10.55
C ARG A 110 0.56 26.51 -10.31
N PHE A 111 0.60 25.71 -11.38
CA PHE A 111 0.84 24.27 -11.33
C PHE A 111 2.26 23.98 -10.83
N GLU A 112 3.27 24.65 -11.40
CA GLU A 112 4.66 24.50 -10.96
C GLU A 112 4.86 24.87 -9.48
N ALA A 113 4.27 25.98 -9.03
CA ALA A 113 4.35 26.39 -7.63
C ALA A 113 3.70 25.36 -6.68
N TRP A 114 2.54 24.82 -7.04
CA TRP A 114 1.86 23.76 -6.28
C TRP A 114 2.67 22.45 -6.29
N VAL A 115 3.30 22.09 -7.41
CA VAL A 115 4.22 20.94 -7.50
C VAL A 115 5.40 21.12 -6.55
N ASP A 116 6.05 22.29 -6.55
CA ASP A 116 7.18 22.59 -5.66
C ASP A 116 6.80 22.53 -4.18
N GLU A 117 5.64 23.08 -3.81
CA GLU A 117 5.12 23.11 -2.45
C GLU A 117 4.78 21.70 -1.92
N VAL A 118 3.94 20.96 -2.64
CA VAL A 118 3.51 19.62 -2.22
C VAL A 118 4.67 18.61 -2.25
N ALA A 119 5.56 18.71 -3.24
CA ALA A 119 6.78 17.89 -3.29
C ALA A 119 7.67 18.13 -2.05
N GLY A 120 7.89 19.40 -1.69
CA GLY A 120 8.70 19.78 -0.53
C GLY A 120 8.08 19.38 0.81
N TRP A 121 6.75 19.35 0.93
CA TRP A 121 6.07 18.92 2.15
C TRP A 121 6.10 17.40 2.36
N LEU A 122 6.02 16.62 1.28
CA LEU A 122 5.88 15.16 1.33
C LEU A 122 7.19 14.39 1.07
N ASP A 123 8.31 15.08 0.89
CA ASP A 123 9.60 14.53 0.45
C ASP A 123 9.48 13.69 -0.83
N ILE A 124 8.68 14.18 -1.79
CA ILE A 124 8.57 13.60 -3.13
C ILE A 124 9.58 14.32 -4.02
N PRO A 125 10.43 13.62 -4.79
CA PRO A 125 11.25 14.26 -5.83
C PRO A 125 10.36 15.09 -6.76
N ARG A 126 10.61 16.41 -6.86
CA ARG A 126 9.82 17.36 -7.68
C ARG A 126 9.46 16.80 -9.06
N ARG A 127 10.41 16.10 -9.70
CA ARG A 127 10.23 15.50 -11.02
C ARG A 127 9.17 14.39 -11.06
N ALA A 128 9.08 13.57 -10.02
CA ALA A 128 8.04 12.56 -9.87
C ALA A 128 6.69 13.19 -9.53
N MET A 129 6.69 14.20 -8.63
CA MET A 129 5.46 14.93 -8.28
C MET A 129 4.81 15.58 -9.52
N HIS A 130 5.61 16.23 -10.36
CA HIS A 130 5.18 16.76 -11.66
C HIS A 130 4.58 15.67 -12.56
N ALA A 131 5.22 14.50 -12.65
CA ALA A 131 4.75 13.37 -13.47
C ALA A 131 3.37 12.86 -13.03
N TYR A 132 3.17 12.63 -11.73
CA TYR A 132 1.89 12.16 -11.19
C TYR A 132 0.78 13.19 -11.41
N ALA A 133 1.08 14.48 -11.21
CA ALA A 133 0.13 15.57 -11.41
C ALA A 133 -0.27 15.72 -12.88
N THR A 134 0.70 15.72 -13.80
CA THR A 134 0.47 15.82 -15.26
C THR A 134 -0.31 14.62 -15.79
N ALA A 135 0.02 13.40 -15.34
CA ALA A 135 -0.75 12.19 -15.68
C ALA A 135 -2.20 12.27 -15.17
N THR A 136 -2.41 12.86 -13.98
CA THR A 136 -3.75 13.05 -13.40
C THR A 136 -4.58 14.04 -14.21
N VAL A 137 -4.07 15.26 -14.46
CA VAL A 137 -4.74 16.29 -15.28
C VAL A 137 -5.05 15.76 -16.68
N ARG A 138 -4.12 15.00 -17.29
CA ARG A 138 -4.33 14.39 -18.60
C ARG A 138 -5.44 13.33 -18.58
N LEU A 139 -5.50 12.48 -17.56
CA LEU A 139 -6.53 11.43 -17.48
C LEU A 139 -7.89 11.95 -17.01
N GLU A 140 -7.96 13.07 -16.31
CA GLU A 140 -9.21 13.79 -16.06
C GLU A 140 -9.83 14.32 -17.37
N GLN A 141 -8.99 14.70 -18.36
CA GLN A 141 -9.44 15.10 -19.69
C GLN A 141 -9.73 13.90 -20.61
N GLU A 142 -8.89 12.86 -20.62
CA GLU A 142 -9.07 11.66 -21.46
C GLU A 142 -10.23 10.77 -20.95
N GLN A 143 -10.44 10.68 -19.64
CA GLN A 143 -11.37 9.75 -18.97
C GLN A 143 -11.97 10.37 -17.67
N PRO A 144 -12.80 11.42 -17.75
CA PRO A 144 -13.28 12.17 -16.58
C PRO A 144 -14.05 11.31 -15.56
N GLY A 145 -14.76 10.27 -16.01
CA GLY A 145 -15.47 9.33 -15.12
C GLY A 145 -14.55 8.40 -14.31
N CYS A 146 -13.23 8.45 -14.52
CA CYS A 146 -12.28 7.63 -13.77
C CYS A 146 -11.96 8.20 -12.38
N ASN A 147 -12.08 9.52 -12.19
CA ASN A 147 -11.74 10.22 -10.94
C ASN A 147 -10.32 9.92 -10.38
N LEU A 148 -9.36 9.53 -11.24
CA LEU A 148 -7.98 9.27 -10.83
C LEU A 148 -7.40 10.43 -10.02
N SER A 149 -6.65 10.09 -8.96
CA SER A 149 -5.96 11.06 -8.12
C SER A 149 -4.45 10.84 -8.13
N TRP A 150 -3.70 11.94 -8.18
CA TRP A 150 -2.24 11.95 -8.13
C TRP A 150 -1.71 11.21 -6.90
N VAL A 151 -2.45 11.21 -5.78
CA VAL A 151 -2.07 10.51 -4.54
C VAL A 151 -2.04 8.99 -4.71
N THR A 152 -2.82 8.45 -5.66
CA THR A 152 -2.78 7.01 -5.98
C THR A 152 -1.51 6.68 -6.77
N LEU A 153 -1.17 7.47 -7.80
CA LEU A 153 0.07 7.32 -8.56
C LEU A 153 1.32 7.52 -7.67
N ALA A 154 1.29 8.52 -6.79
CA ALA A 154 2.33 8.79 -5.82
C ALA A 154 2.41 7.69 -4.74
N GLY A 155 1.28 7.17 -4.25
CA GLY A 155 1.24 6.06 -3.30
C GLY A 155 1.85 4.77 -3.88
N ILE A 156 1.57 4.48 -5.15
CA ILE A 156 2.25 3.42 -5.91
C ILE A 156 3.74 3.73 -5.97
N GLY A 157 4.15 4.90 -6.47
CA GLY A 157 5.56 5.29 -6.63
C GLY A 157 6.40 5.24 -5.36
N ARG A 158 5.84 5.65 -4.22
CA ARG A 158 6.47 5.53 -2.89
C ARG A 158 6.67 4.07 -2.52
N THR A 159 5.64 3.24 -2.73
CA THR A 159 5.64 1.82 -2.37
C THR A 159 6.53 0.97 -3.29
N THR A 160 6.67 1.32 -4.57
CA THR A 160 7.44 0.56 -5.56
C THR A 160 8.94 0.89 -5.54
N SER A 161 9.33 2.17 -5.52
CA SER A 161 10.72 2.59 -5.73
C SER A 161 11.12 3.87 -4.98
N ASP A 162 10.35 4.28 -3.98
CA ASP A 162 10.49 5.59 -3.33
C ASP A 162 10.57 6.75 -4.35
N HIS A 163 9.61 6.78 -5.28
CA HIS A 163 9.51 7.79 -6.35
C HIS A 163 10.72 7.81 -7.30
N GLY A 164 11.34 6.66 -7.54
CA GLY A 164 12.54 6.51 -8.37
C GLY A 164 13.86 6.61 -7.59
N ARG A 165 13.82 6.65 -6.25
CA ARG A 165 14.98 6.58 -5.35
C ARG A 165 15.27 5.14 -4.93
N GLU A 166 15.82 4.34 -5.84
CA GLU A 166 16.23 2.96 -5.56
C GLU A 166 17.77 2.86 -5.47
N GLY A 167 18.28 2.62 -4.25
CA GLY A 167 19.71 2.72 -3.95
C GLY A 167 20.21 4.16 -4.17
N ASP A 168 21.33 4.32 -4.86
CA ASP A 168 21.90 5.63 -5.21
C ASP A 168 21.20 6.30 -6.42
N ARG A 169 20.14 5.70 -6.97
CA ARG A 169 19.45 6.23 -8.16
C ARG A 169 18.60 7.45 -7.81
N GLN A 170 18.55 8.39 -8.74
CA GLN A 170 17.73 9.59 -8.66
C GLN A 170 17.14 9.89 -10.04
N LEU A 171 15.96 10.52 -10.10
CA LEU A 171 15.39 10.98 -11.36
C LEU A 171 16.15 12.21 -11.89
N THR A 172 16.57 12.15 -13.15
CA THR A 172 17.10 13.30 -13.89
C THR A 172 15.96 14.27 -14.24
N ARG A 173 16.31 15.48 -14.70
CA ARG A 173 15.31 16.47 -15.14
C ARG A 173 14.39 15.94 -16.25
N ASP A 174 14.91 15.09 -17.12
CA ASP A 174 14.16 14.54 -18.24
C ASP A 174 13.12 13.49 -17.78
N GLY A 175 13.25 12.94 -16.57
CA GLY A 175 12.29 11.99 -15.98
C GLY A 175 12.80 10.56 -15.83
N ARG A 176 14.02 10.27 -16.31
CA ARG A 176 14.63 8.93 -16.24
C ARG A 176 15.54 8.82 -15.02
N PRO A 177 15.66 7.65 -14.38
CA PRO A 177 16.64 7.46 -13.32
C PRO A 177 18.08 7.53 -13.86
N THR A 178 19.03 7.93 -13.02
CA THR A 178 20.46 8.01 -13.34
C THR A 178 21.07 6.70 -13.85
N SER A 179 20.51 5.57 -13.42
CA SER A 179 20.73 4.22 -13.97
C SER A 179 19.39 3.49 -14.00
N PRO A 180 19.16 2.53 -14.92
CA PRO A 180 17.90 1.78 -14.96
C PRO A 180 17.50 1.15 -13.62
N ILE A 181 16.22 1.23 -13.30
CA ILE A 181 15.59 0.55 -12.17
C ILE A 181 15.05 -0.79 -12.70
N GLY A 182 15.66 -1.89 -12.25
CA GLY A 182 15.21 -3.25 -12.57
C GLY A 182 14.03 -3.68 -11.70
N THR A 183 13.81 -4.99 -11.59
CA THR A 183 12.81 -5.55 -10.66
C THR A 183 13.23 -5.34 -9.22
N ILE A 184 12.39 -4.63 -8.46
CA ILE A 184 12.53 -4.40 -7.03
C ILE A 184 11.83 -5.54 -6.29
N GLU A 185 12.42 -5.96 -5.17
CA GLU A 185 11.90 -7.02 -4.34
C GLU A 185 10.62 -6.58 -3.60
N LEU A 186 9.49 -7.20 -3.93
CA LEU A 186 8.24 -7.12 -3.16
C LEU A 186 8.10 -8.38 -2.32
N ARG A 187 7.58 -8.24 -1.09
CA ARG A 187 7.34 -9.35 -0.17
C ARG A 187 5.87 -9.44 0.25
N ASN A 188 5.38 -10.63 0.54
CA ASN A 188 4.06 -10.84 1.14
C ASN A 188 4.13 -10.70 2.68
N PHE A 189 2.99 -10.86 3.36
CA PHE A 189 2.91 -10.87 4.84
C PHE A 189 3.62 -12.05 5.52
N ALA A 190 4.01 -13.10 4.77
CA ALA A 190 4.86 -14.18 5.26
C ALA A 190 6.37 -13.86 5.15
N GLY A 191 6.73 -12.81 4.41
CA GLY A 191 8.10 -12.47 4.05
C GLY A 191 8.61 -13.15 2.78
N ASP A 192 7.79 -13.92 2.06
CA ASP A 192 8.18 -14.52 0.77
C ASP A 192 8.34 -13.45 -0.30
N VAL A 193 9.30 -13.63 -1.21
CA VAL A 193 9.48 -12.73 -2.37
C VAL A 193 8.45 -13.05 -3.44
N ILE A 194 7.70 -12.03 -3.85
CA ILE A 194 6.53 -12.07 -4.74
C ILE A 194 6.62 -11.03 -5.88
N SER A 195 7.79 -10.40 -6.07
CA SER A 195 8.02 -9.44 -7.15
C SER A 195 7.72 -10.05 -8.52
N ARG A 196 6.94 -9.34 -9.34
CA ARG A 196 6.62 -9.76 -10.72
C ARG A 196 7.89 -9.71 -11.57
N ALA A 197 8.32 -10.86 -12.11
CA ALA A 197 9.54 -10.94 -12.91
C ALA A 197 9.50 -10.01 -14.14
N GLY A 198 10.56 -9.21 -14.32
CA GLY A 198 10.62 -8.22 -15.39
C GLY A 198 9.76 -6.97 -15.15
N ALA A 199 9.23 -6.78 -13.94
CA ALA A 199 8.77 -5.46 -13.51
C ALA A 199 9.95 -4.49 -13.50
N GLU A 200 9.76 -3.28 -14.02
CA GLU A 200 10.84 -2.31 -14.19
C GLU A 200 10.38 -0.86 -13.99
N GLY A 201 11.35 0.03 -13.86
CA GLY A 201 11.14 1.47 -13.80
C GLY A 201 10.58 1.96 -12.46
N PRO A 202 10.31 3.27 -12.34
CA PRO A 202 9.89 3.87 -11.07
C PRO A 202 8.57 3.30 -10.51
N LEU A 203 7.66 2.85 -11.37
CA LEU A 203 6.35 2.30 -10.97
C LEU A 203 6.27 0.78 -11.09
N GLN A 204 7.40 0.08 -11.28
CA GLN A 204 7.52 -1.38 -11.27
C GLN A 204 6.47 -2.10 -12.14
N LEU A 205 6.21 -1.54 -13.33
CA LEU A 205 5.18 -2.03 -14.22
C LEU A 205 5.63 -3.37 -14.82
N SER A 206 4.79 -4.41 -14.70
CA SER A 206 5.12 -5.73 -15.25
C SER A 206 5.12 -5.73 -16.79
N PRO A 207 5.79 -6.67 -17.47
CA PRO A 207 5.78 -6.74 -18.94
C PRO A 207 4.37 -6.88 -19.52
N ALA A 208 3.47 -7.57 -18.82
CA ALA A 208 2.07 -7.72 -19.21
C ALA A 208 1.27 -6.41 -19.05
N ALA A 209 1.52 -5.65 -17.97
CA ALA A 209 0.91 -4.35 -17.77
C ALA A 209 1.40 -3.34 -18.82
N TRP A 210 2.72 -3.31 -19.06
CA TRP A 210 3.32 -2.47 -20.10
C TRP A 210 2.79 -2.81 -21.49
N GLN A 211 2.74 -4.09 -21.87
CA GLN A 211 2.20 -4.54 -23.17
C GLN A 211 0.75 -4.09 -23.39
N ARG A 212 -0.07 -4.02 -22.34
CA ARG A 212 -1.50 -3.66 -22.44
C ARG A 212 -1.77 -2.16 -22.41
N TRP A 213 -1.02 -1.40 -21.61
CA TRP A 213 -1.36 -0.01 -21.28
C TRP A 213 -0.29 1.04 -21.62
N ALA A 214 0.88 0.63 -22.13
CA ALA A 214 2.01 1.54 -22.41
C ALA A 214 1.57 2.81 -23.15
N ALA A 215 1.96 3.94 -22.58
CA ALA A 215 1.60 5.26 -23.05
C ALA A 215 2.80 6.19 -22.98
N THR A 216 2.88 7.12 -23.94
CA THR A 216 3.87 8.19 -23.93
C THR A 216 3.25 9.50 -23.48
N ALA A 217 3.96 10.21 -22.62
CA ALA A 217 3.67 11.59 -22.26
C ALA A 217 4.20 12.58 -23.31
N SER A 218 5.37 12.33 -23.91
CA SER A 218 6.02 13.22 -24.89
C SER A 218 5.50 13.07 -26.32
N GLY A 219 4.99 11.89 -26.69
CA GLY A 219 4.61 11.54 -28.07
C GLY A 219 5.61 10.63 -28.79
N ASP A 220 6.73 10.29 -28.16
CA ASP A 220 7.74 9.37 -28.69
C ASP A 220 7.40 7.88 -28.41
N ALA A 221 8.34 6.96 -28.67
CA ALA A 221 8.19 5.57 -28.24
C ALA A 221 8.17 5.48 -26.69
N PRO A 222 7.14 4.89 -26.06
CA PRO A 222 7.04 4.81 -24.61
C PRO A 222 8.24 4.12 -23.96
N ASN A 223 8.74 4.69 -22.85
CA ASN A 223 9.87 4.16 -22.09
C ASN A 223 9.49 3.89 -20.63
N ILE A 224 9.56 2.62 -20.19
CA ILE A 224 9.20 2.20 -18.83
C ILE A 224 10.09 2.82 -17.73
N GLN A 225 11.30 3.23 -18.09
CA GLN A 225 12.23 3.91 -17.19
C GLN A 225 11.93 5.42 -17.07
N ASP A 226 11.05 5.97 -17.90
CA ASP A 226 10.64 7.38 -17.85
C ASP A 226 9.44 7.56 -16.92
N ILE A 227 9.55 8.44 -15.92
CA ILE A 227 8.51 8.61 -14.89
C ILE A 227 7.19 9.13 -15.46
N ASP A 228 7.18 9.94 -16.52
CA ASP A 228 5.93 10.46 -17.10
C ASP A 228 5.19 9.37 -17.87
N ASP A 229 5.90 8.60 -18.69
CA ASP A 229 5.35 7.47 -19.45
C ASP A 229 4.87 6.38 -18.48
N ALA A 230 5.64 6.09 -17.43
CA ALA A 230 5.25 5.16 -16.38
C ALA A 230 4.00 5.65 -15.62
N ALA A 231 3.93 6.93 -15.24
CA ALA A 231 2.79 7.49 -14.51
C ALA A 231 1.51 7.49 -15.35
N LEU A 232 1.60 7.86 -16.64
CA LEU A 232 0.48 7.81 -17.56
C LEU A 232 0.03 6.37 -17.85
N THR A 233 0.99 5.43 -18.01
CA THR A 233 0.70 4.00 -18.19
C THR A 233 0.00 3.41 -16.97
N ALA A 234 0.51 3.70 -15.77
CA ALA A 234 -0.13 3.29 -14.52
C ALA A 234 -1.55 3.88 -14.39
N GLY A 235 -1.72 5.17 -14.69
CA GLY A 235 -3.03 5.82 -14.67
C GLY A 235 -4.03 5.20 -15.65
N ARG A 236 -3.58 4.82 -16.86
CA ARG A 236 -4.42 4.10 -17.84
C ARG A 236 -4.79 2.69 -17.38
N ALA A 237 -3.89 1.99 -16.71
CA ALA A 237 -4.20 0.70 -16.08
C ALA A 237 -5.22 0.85 -14.95
N LEU A 238 -5.09 1.89 -14.10
CA LEU A 238 -6.06 2.20 -13.04
C LEU A 238 -7.45 2.48 -13.64
N CYS A 239 -7.56 3.30 -14.68
CA CYS A 239 -8.83 3.63 -15.34
C CYS A 239 -9.42 2.54 -16.27
N ASP A 240 -8.66 1.47 -16.56
CA ASP A 240 -9.08 0.40 -17.48
C ASP A 240 -10.45 -0.21 -17.10
N GLY A 241 -11.28 -0.46 -18.11
CA GLY A 241 -12.64 -0.97 -17.92
C GLY A 241 -13.69 0.06 -17.52
N GLY A 242 -13.35 1.36 -17.45
CA GLY A 242 -14.30 2.42 -17.07
C GLY A 242 -14.57 2.47 -15.58
N ARG A 243 -13.57 2.10 -14.75
CA ARG A 243 -13.65 2.16 -13.29
C ARG A 243 -13.79 3.60 -12.80
N ASP A 244 -14.67 3.80 -11.82
CA ASP A 244 -14.72 5.02 -11.00
C ASP A 244 -13.86 4.82 -9.75
N LEU A 245 -12.70 5.49 -9.67
CA LEU A 245 -11.75 5.35 -8.57
C LEU A 245 -12.17 6.11 -7.30
N ASP A 246 -13.32 6.81 -7.32
CA ASP A 246 -13.98 7.33 -6.12
C ASP A 246 -14.85 6.27 -5.43
N GLN A 247 -14.84 5.01 -5.89
CA GLN A 247 -15.45 3.86 -5.23
C GLN A 247 -14.37 2.88 -4.76
N GLY A 248 -14.29 2.59 -3.46
CA GLY A 248 -13.17 1.85 -2.85
C GLY A 248 -12.91 0.46 -3.45
N GLN A 249 -13.98 -0.27 -3.77
CA GLN A 249 -13.89 -1.55 -4.48
C GLN A 249 -13.27 -1.42 -5.89
N GLN A 250 -13.60 -0.36 -6.61
CA GLN A 250 -13.06 -0.10 -7.95
C GLN A 250 -11.64 0.45 -7.89
N TRP A 251 -11.33 1.30 -6.90
CA TRP A 251 -9.98 1.73 -6.59
C TRP A 251 -9.06 0.54 -6.31
N LEU A 252 -9.49 -0.37 -5.42
CA LEU A 252 -8.76 -1.57 -5.05
C LEU A 252 -8.52 -2.47 -6.29
N ALA A 253 -9.57 -2.74 -7.07
CA ALA A 253 -9.47 -3.51 -8.32
C ALA A 253 -8.55 -2.85 -9.37
N GLY A 254 -8.49 -1.52 -9.40
CA GLY A 254 -7.55 -0.75 -10.23
C GLY A 254 -6.10 -0.96 -9.79
N VAL A 255 -5.81 -0.80 -8.49
CA VAL A 255 -4.45 -0.96 -7.95
C VAL A 255 -3.97 -2.41 -8.06
N SER A 256 -4.85 -3.39 -7.79
CA SER A 256 -4.56 -4.83 -7.99
C SER A 256 -4.20 -5.19 -9.44
N ALA A 257 -4.72 -4.48 -10.44
CA ALA A 257 -4.33 -4.70 -11.84
C ALA A 257 -2.81 -4.49 -12.05
N LEU A 258 -2.22 -3.54 -11.33
CA LEU A 258 -0.78 -3.27 -11.33
C LEU A 258 -0.01 -4.24 -10.43
N HIS A 259 -0.45 -4.45 -9.18
CA HIS A 259 0.11 -5.43 -8.24
C HIS A 259 -0.99 -5.94 -7.28
N ASP A 260 -1.41 -7.20 -7.47
CA ASP A 260 -2.49 -7.83 -6.70
C ASP A 260 -1.93 -8.51 -5.44
N GLU A 261 -1.39 -7.71 -4.52
CA GLU A 261 -0.62 -8.21 -3.38
C GLU A 261 -0.99 -7.44 -2.10
N PRO A 262 -1.62 -8.06 -1.08
CA PRO A 262 -2.20 -7.33 0.05
C PRO A 262 -1.24 -6.37 0.77
N LEU A 263 0.04 -6.70 0.91
CA LEU A 263 1.01 -5.81 1.55
C LEU A 263 1.23 -4.52 0.76
N PHE A 264 1.28 -4.64 -0.57
CA PHE A 264 1.37 -3.51 -1.47
C PHE A 264 0.10 -2.64 -1.37
N LEU A 265 -1.09 -3.26 -1.41
CA LEU A 265 -2.38 -2.55 -1.35
C LEU A 265 -2.52 -1.71 -0.07
N HIS A 266 -2.20 -2.29 1.11
CA HIS A 266 -2.23 -1.56 2.39
C HIS A 266 -1.23 -0.39 2.43
N ARG A 267 -0.02 -0.55 1.86
CA ARG A 267 0.99 0.53 1.81
C ARG A 267 0.62 1.65 0.85
N VAL A 268 0.07 1.32 -0.33
CA VAL A 268 -0.44 2.32 -1.29
C VAL A 268 -1.61 3.08 -0.69
N LEU A 269 -2.58 2.40 -0.08
CA LEU A 269 -3.73 3.02 0.57
C LEU A 269 -3.31 3.96 1.72
N ALA A 270 -2.43 3.49 2.61
CA ALA A 270 -1.94 4.31 3.71
C ALA A 270 -1.22 5.57 3.22
N THR A 271 -0.34 5.42 2.22
CA THR A 271 0.39 6.54 1.63
C THR A 271 -0.57 7.52 0.93
N ALA A 272 -1.56 7.02 0.19
CA ALA A 272 -2.54 7.82 -0.52
C ALA A 272 -3.41 8.68 0.41
N ASN A 273 -3.81 8.15 1.57
CA ASN A 273 -4.57 8.92 2.58
C ASN A 273 -3.73 10.04 3.21
N VAL A 274 -2.48 9.75 3.57
CA VAL A 274 -1.54 10.74 4.12
C VAL A 274 -1.28 11.85 3.08
N TYR A 275 -0.98 11.47 1.83
CA TYR A 275 -0.73 12.42 0.74
C TYR A 275 -1.98 13.23 0.37
N GLY A 276 -3.17 12.62 0.42
CA GLY A 276 -4.44 13.32 0.24
C GLY A 276 -4.68 14.37 1.33
N THR A 277 -4.52 13.99 2.59
CA THR A 277 -4.70 14.90 3.72
C THR A 277 -3.73 16.08 3.67
N VAL A 278 -2.46 15.85 3.30
CA VAL A 278 -1.46 16.92 3.16
C VAL A 278 -1.72 17.79 1.93
N GLY A 279 -2.00 17.22 0.77
CA GLY A 279 -2.26 17.97 -0.47
C GLY A 279 -3.54 18.81 -0.45
N MET A 280 -4.45 18.51 0.50
CA MET A 280 -5.65 19.30 0.78
C MET A 280 -5.40 20.46 1.76
N SER A 281 -4.26 20.51 2.45
CA SER A 281 -3.92 21.55 3.44
C SER A 281 -3.40 22.82 2.78
N ASP A 282 -3.86 24.00 3.23
CA ASP A 282 -3.28 25.30 2.89
C ASP A 282 -2.07 25.66 3.76
N GLU A 283 -1.80 24.87 4.81
CA GLU A 283 -0.69 25.05 5.73
C GLU A 283 0.30 23.88 5.64
N PRO A 284 1.61 24.14 5.81
CA PRO A 284 2.62 23.09 5.81
C PRO A 284 2.36 22.07 6.92
N PRO A 285 2.44 20.76 6.64
CA PRO A 285 2.13 19.73 7.61
C PRO A 285 3.14 19.70 8.76
N ASN A 286 2.67 19.29 9.95
CA ASN A 286 3.55 19.14 11.10
C ASN A 286 4.58 18.03 10.84
N LYS A 287 5.87 18.41 10.81
CA LYS A 287 6.97 17.49 10.45
C LYS A 287 7.06 16.27 11.37
N LYS A 288 6.70 16.41 12.65
CA LYS A 288 6.70 15.29 13.61
C LYS A 288 5.59 14.29 13.31
N VAL A 289 4.40 14.79 12.96
CA VAL A 289 3.29 13.96 12.49
C VAL A 289 3.70 13.19 11.24
N LEU A 290 4.28 13.85 10.23
CA LEU A 290 4.74 13.17 9.01
C LEU A 290 5.80 12.10 9.27
N GLN A 291 6.77 12.35 10.15
CA GLN A 291 7.76 11.34 10.54
C GLN A 291 7.11 10.13 11.23
N ALA A 292 6.14 10.34 12.11
CA ALA A 292 5.44 9.27 12.80
C ALA A 292 4.58 8.42 11.84
N VAL A 293 3.75 9.04 10.99
CA VAL A 293 2.91 8.27 10.03
C VAL A 293 3.75 7.58 8.95
N THR A 294 4.85 8.20 8.50
CA THR A 294 5.76 7.56 7.52
C THR A 294 6.43 6.33 8.13
N PHE A 295 6.90 6.42 9.37
CA PHE A 295 7.40 5.25 10.09
C PHE A 295 6.33 4.16 10.21
N ALA A 296 5.09 4.52 10.58
CA ALA A 296 4.00 3.55 10.69
C ALA A 296 3.70 2.84 9.35
N ILE A 297 3.69 3.58 8.23
CA ILE A 297 3.56 3.02 6.87
C ILE A 297 4.68 2.01 6.57
N GLU A 298 5.93 2.35 6.89
CA GLU A 298 7.08 1.46 6.70
C GLU A 298 7.00 0.17 7.54
N LYS A 299 6.26 0.20 8.67
CA LYS A 299 6.05 -0.99 9.53
C LYS A 299 4.86 -1.85 9.09
N ILE A 300 3.99 -1.39 8.19
CA ILE A 300 2.93 -2.22 7.58
C ILE A 300 3.58 -3.50 7.02
N GLY A 301 2.99 -4.66 7.35
CA GLY A 301 3.52 -5.98 7.03
C GLY A 301 4.17 -6.73 8.18
N LEU A 302 4.65 -6.03 9.22
CA LEU A 302 5.28 -6.69 10.38
C LEU A 302 4.22 -7.36 11.28
N PRO A 303 4.50 -8.53 11.87
CA PRO A 303 3.53 -9.27 12.66
C PRO A 303 3.14 -8.55 13.95
N TYR A 304 1.92 -8.81 14.43
CA TYR A 304 1.56 -8.49 15.81
C TYR A 304 2.38 -9.33 16.80
N VAL A 305 2.97 -8.69 17.80
CA VAL A 305 3.69 -9.33 18.91
C VAL A 305 3.26 -8.67 20.21
N TRP A 306 2.64 -9.43 21.11
CA TRP A 306 2.24 -8.92 22.43
C TRP A 306 3.47 -8.45 23.23
N GLY A 307 3.47 -7.18 23.67
CA GLY A 307 4.62 -6.54 24.31
C GLY A 307 5.68 -6.03 23.33
N GLY A 308 5.50 -6.25 22.02
CA GLY A 308 6.49 -5.98 20.98
C GLY A 308 6.69 -4.50 20.67
N ASN A 309 7.95 -4.11 20.47
CA ASN A 309 8.43 -2.74 20.30
C ASN A 309 9.12 -2.54 18.93
N GLY A 310 9.04 -3.53 18.05
CA GLY A 310 9.63 -3.52 16.72
C GLY A 310 10.98 -4.21 16.60
N THR A 311 11.36 -4.48 15.34
CA THR A 311 12.60 -5.17 14.96
C THR A 311 13.86 -4.43 15.38
N GLU A 312 13.81 -3.10 15.45
CA GLU A 312 14.89 -2.24 15.96
C GLU A 312 15.20 -2.50 17.44
N GLN A 313 14.25 -3.07 18.20
CA GLN A 313 14.40 -3.46 19.61
C GLN A 313 14.55 -4.98 19.82
N GLY A 314 14.69 -5.76 18.74
CA GLY A 314 14.85 -7.22 18.77
C GLY A 314 13.55 -8.03 18.76
N ASP A 315 12.38 -7.38 18.76
CA ASP A 315 11.08 -8.05 18.63
C ASP A 315 10.79 -8.40 17.16
N ALA A 316 10.00 -9.45 16.90
CA ALA A 316 9.60 -9.79 15.53
C ALA A 316 8.66 -8.74 14.89
N GLY A 317 8.06 -7.86 15.70
CA GLY A 317 7.05 -6.88 15.30
C GLY A 317 6.54 -6.09 16.50
N PHE A 318 5.27 -5.67 16.48
CA PHE A 318 4.73 -4.67 17.42
C PHE A 318 3.43 -5.12 18.09
N ASP A 319 3.14 -4.63 19.30
CA ASP A 319 1.74 -4.46 19.74
C ASP A 319 1.23 -3.05 19.38
N CYS A 320 -0.07 -2.83 19.52
CA CYS A 320 -0.76 -1.59 19.15
C CYS A 320 -0.08 -0.33 19.71
N SER A 321 0.18 -0.32 21.03
CA SER A 321 0.85 0.78 21.71
C SER A 321 2.36 0.83 21.49
N GLY A 322 3.00 -0.31 21.21
CA GLY A 322 4.41 -0.38 20.83
C GLY A 322 4.66 0.30 19.47
N LEU A 323 3.76 0.09 18.51
CA LEU A 323 3.81 0.74 17.20
C LEU A 323 3.71 2.26 17.32
N THR A 324 2.71 2.78 18.06
CA THR A 324 2.53 4.23 18.24
C THR A 324 3.69 4.86 19.02
N THR A 325 4.20 4.18 20.06
CA THR A 325 5.38 4.61 20.83
C THR A 325 6.61 4.72 19.94
N ALA A 326 6.88 3.72 19.10
CA ALA A 326 8.04 3.74 18.21
C ALA A 326 7.92 4.79 17.10
N ALA A 327 6.74 4.94 16.51
CA ALA A 327 6.46 5.94 15.48
C ALA A 327 6.67 7.38 15.98
N TYR A 328 6.09 7.73 17.13
CA TYR A 328 6.29 9.06 17.72
C TYR A 328 7.69 9.23 18.33
N GLY A 329 8.30 8.16 18.84
CA GLY A 329 9.70 8.15 19.25
C GLY A 329 10.66 8.51 18.11
N LYS A 330 10.42 7.98 16.89
CA LYS A 330 11.16 8.36 15.67
C LYS A 330 11.05 9.85 15.34
N ALA A 331 9.91 10.47 15.66
CA ALA A 331 9.63 11.90 15.51
C ALA A 331 10.09 12.76 16.72
N GLY A 332 10.80 12.18 17.70
CA GLY A 332 11.23 12.89 18.90
C GLY A 332 10.06 13.34 19.79
N VAL A 333 9.07 12.48 19.96
CA VAL A 333 7.93 12.64 20.88
C VAL A 333 7.84 11.38 21.73
N SER A 334 8.05 11.50 23.03
CA SER A 334 7.83 10.38 23.96
C SER A 334 6.34 10.17 24.15
N LEU A 335 5.92 8.91 24.03
CA LEU A 335 4.61 8.44 24.46
C LEU A 335 4.78 7.41 25.56
N GLU A 336 3.78 7.30 26.42
CA GLU A 336 3.69 6.20 27.38
C GLU A 336 3.57 4.84 26.67
N ARG A 337 4.07 3.78 27.30
CA ARG A 337 4.21 2.49 26.60
C ARG A 337 2.89 1.77 26.32
N THR A 338 1.84 2.01 27.10
CA THR A 338 0.57 1.26 26.98
C THR A 338 -0.57 2.14 26.46
N ALA A 339 -1.51 1.56 25.72
CA ALA A 339 -2.65 2.31 25.16
C ALA A 339 -3.46 3.10 26.21
N HIS A 340 -3.64 2.56 27.42
CA HIS A 340 -4.32 3.25 28.51
C HIS A 340 -3.51 4.44 29.05
N TRP A 341 -2.21 4.27 29.27
CA TRP A 341 -1.37 5.39 29.69
C TRP A 341 -1.25 6.46 28.60
N GLN A 342 -1.13 6.08 27.32
CA GLN A 342 -1.19 7.00 26.18
C GLN A 342 -2.47 7.84 26.20
N TYR A 343 -3.65 7.20 26.27
CA TYR A 343 -4.94 7.89 26.38
C TYR A 343 -4.97 8.87 27.56
N SER A 344 -4.56 8.42 28.75
CA SER A 344 -4.61 9.26 29.98
C SER A 344 -3.61 10.41 30.01
N SER A 345 -2.53 10.33 29.24
CA SER A 345 -1.45 11.34 29.19
C SER A 345 -1.60 12.39 28.09
N LEU A 346 -2.39 12.08 27.06
CA LEU A 346 -2.52 12.94 25.88
C LEU A 346 -3.68 13.94 26.03
N PRO A 347 -3.60 15.12 25.38
CA PRO A 347 -4.75 15.97 25.17
C PRO A 347 -5.79 15.22 24.32
N ILE A 348 -6.89 14.81 24.95
CA ILE A 348 -8.03 14.20 24.27
C ILE A 348 -8.80 15.28 23.51
N ILE A 349 -9.12 15.01 22.24
CA ILE A 349 -9.87 15.93 21.37
C ILE A 349 -11.37 15.90 21.72
N GLY A 350 -12.12 16.92 21.31
CA GLY A 350 -13.56 16.98 21.60
C GLY A 350 -14.32 15.78 20.99
N PRO A 351 -15.42 15.31 21.62
CA PRO A 351 -16.18 14.16 21.11
C PRO A 351 -16.81 14.41 19.73
N ASP A 352 -17.02 15.68 19.37
CA ASP A 352 -17.51 16.14 18.06
C ASP A 352 -16.38 16.58 17.11
N GLU A 353 -15.10 16.50 17.52
CA GLU A 353 -13.95 16.79 16.65
C GLU A 353 -13.48 15.50 15.96
N GLU A 354 -13.42 15.51 14.63
CA GLU A 354 -12.82 14.40 13.89
C GLU A 354 -11.30 14.33 14.14
N PRO A 355 -10.73 13.12 14.29
CA PRO A 355 -9.28 12.95 14.35
C PRO A 355 -8.57 13.58 13.14
N ARG A 356 -7.42 14.20 13.39
CA ARG A 356 -6.52 14.73 12.36
C ARG A 356 -5.38 13.75 12.12
N LEU A 357 -4.70 13.91 10.99
CA LEU A 357 -3.52 13.10 10.64
C LEU A 357 -2.53 12.99 11.82
N GLY A 358 -2.22 11.76 12.23
CA GLY A 358 -1.35 11.45 13.36
C GLY A 358 -2.05 11.29 14.71
N ASP A 359 -3.26 11.83 14.92
CA ASP A 359 -4.00 11.66 16.17
C ASP A 359 -4.16 10.16 16.49
N LEU A 360 -3.99 9.80 17.76
CA LEU A 360 -4.13 8.43 18.21
C LEU A 360 -5.60 8.15 18.55
N VAL A 361 -6.15 7.09 17.97
CA VAL A 361 -7.54 6.65 18.15
C VAL A 361 -7.58 5.47 19.12
N PHE A 362 -8.42 5.55 20.16
CA PHE A 362 -8.37 4.64 21.30
C PHE A 362 -9.66 3.83 21.45
N PHE A 363 -9.54 2.59 21.95
CA PHE A 363 -10.69 1.71 22.15
C PHE A 363 -10.67 1.03 23.52
N GLY A 364 -11.83 0.97 24.17
CA GLY A 364 -12.06 0.42 25.50
C GLY A 364 -12.93 1.35 26.35
N ASP A 365 -12.82 1.21 27.67
CA ASP A 365 -13.47 2.10 28.63
C ASP A 365 -12.40 3.00 29.29
N PRO A 366 -12.45 4.33 29.11
CA PRO A 366 -11.56 5.29 29.76
C PRO A 366 -11.40 5.10 31.28
N ASN A 367 -12.44 4.64 31.97
CA ASN A 367 -12.47 4.54 33.43
C ASN A 367 -11.83 3.27 33.98
N THR A 368 -11.65 2.24 33.14
CA THR A 368 -11.19 0.92 33.59
C THR A 368 -10.03 0.38 32.75
N LYS A 369 -10.16 0.35 31.42
CA LYS A 369 -9.12 -0.12 30.51
C LYS A 369 -9.39 0.33 29.07
N ILE A 370 -8.45 1.12 28.53
CA ILE A 370 -8.22 1.19 27.08
C ILE A 370 -7.39 -0.04 26.70
N HIS A 371 -7.90 -0.84 25.77
CA HIS A 371 -7.30 -2.11 25.37
C HIS A 371 -6.60 -2.04 24.00
N HIS A 372 -6.92 -1.04 23.18
CA HIS A 372 -6.34 -0.87 21.85
C HIS A 372 -6.09 0.60 21.48
N VAL A 373 -5.14 0.80 20.57
CA VAL A 373 -4.81 2.11 19.97
C VAL A 373 -4.38 1.95 18.52
N GLY A 374 -4.80 2.88 17.65
CA GLY A 374 -4.30 3.04 16.29
C GLY A 374 -3.85 4.48 16.03
N MET A 375 -3.16 4.71 14.91
CA MET A 375 -2.75 6.03 14.45
C MET A 375 -3.59 6.46 13.25
N TYR A 376 -4.35 7.55 13.36
CA TYR A 376 -5.22 8.04 12.30
C TYR A 376 -4.41 8.61 11.12
N ILE A 377 -4.80 8.26 9.90
CA ILE A 377 -4.10 8.63 8.66
C ILE A 377 -4.92 9.46 7.68
N GLY A 378 -6.08 9.98 8.13
CA GLY A 378 -7.07 10.62 7.27
C GLY A 378 -8.10 9.63 6.73
N ASN A 379 -9.13 10.16 6.05
CA ASN A 379 -10.11 9.37 5.28
C ASN A 379 -10.76 8.23 6.08
N GLN A 380 -11.12 8.48 7.34
CA GLN A 380 -11.70 7.49 8.27
C GLN A 380 -10.84 6.24 8.51
N GLN A 381 -9.52 6.30 8.30
CA GLN A 381 -8.62 5.15 8.42
C GLN A 381 -7.51 5.36 9.44
N MET A 382 -7.03 4.25 9.97
CA MET A 382 -5.91 4.16 10.90
C MET A 382 -4.91 3.08 10.46
N ILE A 383 -3.65 3.25 10.86
CA ILE A 383 -2.67 2.16 10.91
C ILE A 383 -2.60 1.67 12.35
N ASP A 384 -2.71 0.36 12.56
CA ASP A 384 -2.57 -0.26 13.87
C ASP A 384 -1.85 -1.62 13.79
N ALA A 385 -1.39 -2.10 14.94
CA ALA A 385 -0.98 -3.50 15.12
C ALA A 385 -2.13 -4.21 15.87
N PRO A 386 -3.04 -4.90 15.16
CA PRO A 386 -4.38 -5.22 15.66
C PRO A 386 -4.41 -6.30 16.76
N THR A 387 -4.04 -7.54 16.43
CA THR A 387 -4.12 -8.68 17.34
C THR A 387 -3.28 -9.87 16.85
N PHE A 388 -3.16 -10.91 17.68
CA PHE A 388 -2.43 -12.15 17.38
C PHE A 388 -2.85 -12.78 16.04
N GLY A 389 -1.87 -13.13 15.22
CA GLY A 389 -2.11 -13.78 13.91
C GLY A 389 -2.43 -12.82 12.77
N GLN A 390 -2.43 -11.51 13.05
CA GLN A 390 -2.48 -10.45 12.05
C GLN A 390 -1.16 -9.65 12.05
N ALA A 391 -1.04 -8.72 11.10
CA ALA A 391 0.11 -7.83 10.95
C ALA A 391 -0.29 -6.37 11.08
N VAL A 392 0.69 -5.48 11.19
CA VAL A 392 0.48 -4.03 11.04
C VAL A 392 -0.14 -3.78 9.67
N GLN A 393 -1.33 -3.17 9.64
CA GLN A 393 -2.13 -2.95 8.42
C GLN A 393 -3.05 -1.73 8.57
N VAL A 394 -3.85 -1.43 7.54
CA VAL A 394 -4.81 -0.34 7.54
C VAL A 394 -6.20 -0.86 7.86
N HIS A 395 -6.90 -0.19 8.76
CA HIS A 395 -8.32 -0.43 9.05
C HIS A 395 -9.12 0.87 9.02
N ASN A 396 -10.43 0.77 8.82
CA ASN A 396 -11.34 1.85 9.20
C ASN A 396 -11.25 2.06 10.72
N TYR A 397 -11.10 3.30 11.17
CA TYR A 397 -10.94 3.59 12.61
C TYR A 397 -12.25 3.43 13.39
N ARG A 398 -13.39 3.44 12.71
CA ARG A 398 -14.72 3.16 13.28
C ARG A 398 -15.36 1.96 12.61
N LYS A 399 -16.15 1.22 13.39
CA LYS A 399 -17.08 0.19 12.89
C LYS A 399 -18.31 0.07 13.80
N PRO A 400 -19.48 -0.34 13.27
CA PRO A 400 -20.67 -0.53 14.09
C PRO A 400 -20.39 -1.44 15.29
N GLY A 401 -20.71 -0.95 16.50
CA GLY A 401 -20.45 -1.69 17.75
C GLY A 401 -19.00 -1.69 18.22
N ASP A 402 -18.14 -0.79 17.73
CA ASP A 402 -16.83 -0.56 18.32
C ASP A 402 -16.91 -0.04 19.77
N SER A 403 -15.78 -0.13 20.48
CA SER A 403 -15.60 0.46 21.81
C SER A 403 -14.77 1.75 21.71
N TYR A 404 -15.04 2.59 20.70
CA TYR A 404 -14.28 3.84 20.52
C TYR A 404 -14.40 4.74 21.74
N ALA A 405 -13.25 5.04 22.34
CA ALA A 405 -13.13 5.80 23.59
C ALA A 405 -12.85 7.29 23.36
N GLY A 406 -12.38 7.65 22.17
CA GLY A 406 -11.94 9.00 21.82
C GLY A 406 -10.61 8.98 21.04
N ALA A 407 -10.10 10.17 20.75
CA ALA A 407 -8.78 10.34 20.16
C ALA A 407 -7.94 11.35 20.96
N GLY A 408 -6.62 11.17 20.97
CA GLY A 408 -5.67 12.06 21.63
C GLY A 408 -4.63 12.58 20.65
N ARG A 409 -4.17 13.81 20.85
CA ARG A 409 -3.29 14.54 19.94
C ARG A 409 -1.86 14.65 20.48
N PRO A 410 -0.88 13.84 20.00
CA PRO A 410 0.51 13.86 20.49
C PRO A 410 1.29 15.13 20.17
N VAL A 411 0.91 15.83 19.10
CA VAL A 411 1.54 17.08 18.66
C VAL A 411 0.42 18.03 18.22
N ALA A 412 0.39 19.22 18.82
CA ALA A 412 -0.54 20.29 18.46
C ALA A 412 -0.17 20.96 17.12
#